data_AF-A0AAU2G4C9-F1
#
_entry.id   AF-A0AAU2G4C9-F1
#
_cell.length_a   1.000
_cell.length_b   1.000
_cell.length_c   1.000
_cell.angle_alpha   90.00
_cell.angle_beta   90.00
_cell.angle_gamma   90.00
#
_symmetry.space_group_name_H-M   'P 1'
#
loop_
_entity.id
_entity.type
_entity.pdbx_description
1 polymer ?
#
loop_
_entity_poly.entity_id
_entity_poly.type
_entity_poly.pdbx_seq_one_letter_code
_entity_poly.pdbx_strand_id
1 'polypeptide(L)' 'MAAGSAVTFSVRLKGEQTAVAIASEVPLLDDEGRVMVVRCPAAGCGALVDLIDGRLDRHLVFGQECNTSGVPVMVGED' A
#
# COMPACT_ATOMS: atom_id res chain seq x y z
N MET A 1 4.00 15.24 -19.81
CA MET A 1 4.30 15.10 -18.37
C MET A 1 2.95 14.87 -17.70
N ALA A 2 2.61 13.62 -17.40
CA ALA A 2 1.33 13.30 -16.77
C ALA A 2 1.41 13.70 -15.29
N ALA A 3 0.46 14.52 -14.85
CA ALA A 3 0.26 14.82 -13.44
C ALA A 3 -0.08 13.49 -12.73
N GLY A 4 0.72 13.09 -11.75
CA GLY A 4 0.41 11.94 -10.92
C GLY A 4 -0.78 12.30 -10.03
N SER A 5 -1.97 11.80 -10.37
CA SER A 5 -3.12 11.85 -9.48
C SER A 5 -2.78 11.08 -8.21
N ALA A 6 -2.98 11.70 -7.04
CA ALA A 6 -2.77 11.01 -5.77
C ALA A 6 -3.76 9.85 -5.65
N VAL A 7 -3.26 8.60 -5.67
CA VAL A 7 -4.10 7.40 -5.58
C VAL A 7 -4.35 7.07 -4.11
N THR A 8 -5.62 7.03 -3.70
CA THR A 8 -6.00 6.65 -2.33
C THR A 8 -6.51 5.21 -2.34
N PHE A 9 -5.96 4.34 -1.50
CA PHE A 9 -6.40 2.95 -1.44
C PHE A 9 -6.86 2.55 -0.04
N SER A 10 -7.80 1.61 0.02
CA SER A 10 -8.35 1.09 1.26
C SER A 10 -7.72 -0.27 1.55
N VAL A 11 -7.01 -0.37 2.67
CA VAL A 11 -6.44 -1.62 3.17
C VAL A 11 -7.37 -2.18 4.23
N ARG A 12 -7.83 -3.41 4.01
CA ARG A 12 -8.65 -4.12 5.00
C ARG A 12 -7.77 -5.09 5.77
N LEU A 13 -7.48 -4.75 7.02
CA LEU A 13 -6.69 -5.60 7.91
C LEU A 13 -7.53 -6.81 8.33
N LYS A 14 -6.89 -7.98 8.44
CA LYS A 14 -7.59 -9.21 8.88
C LYS A 14 -7.91 -9.08 10.37
N GLY A 15 -9.17 -8.78 10.69
CA GLY A 15 -9.68 -8.74 12.07
C GLY A 15 -10.07 -7.36 12.59
N GLU A 16 -9.73 -6.26 11.92
CA GLU A 16 -10.07 -4.90 12.38
C GLU A 16 -10.10 -3.85 11.25
N GLN A 17 -10.77 -2.73 11.58
CA GLN A 17 -10.86 -1.39 10.99
C GLN A 17 -10.19 -1.18 9.62
N THR A 18 -10.99 -0.79 8.62
CA THR A 18 -10.52 -0.34 7.30
C THR A 18 -9.49 0.78 7.48
N ALA A 19 -8.23 0.51 7.18
CA ALA A 19 -7.17 1.52 7.19
C ALA A 19 -7.07 2.11 5.78
N VAL A 20 -7.38 3.39 5.63
CA VAL A 20 -7.15 4.11 4.38
C VAL A 20 -5.66 4.45 4.33
N ALA A 21 -4.94 3.91 3.35
CA ALA A 21 -3.61 4.40 3.03
C ALA A 21 -3.68 5.24 1.77
N ILE A 22 -3.17 6.45 1.89
CA ILE A 22 -2.94 7.32 0.75
C ILE A 22 -1.62 6.81 0.16
N ALA A 23 -1.62 6.32 -1.08
CA ALA A 23 -0.37 6.13 -1.79
C ALA A 23 0.31 7.50 -1.79
N SER A 24 1.59 7.56 -1.45
CA SER A 24 2.35 8.81 -1.36
C SER A 24 2.03 9.77 -2.52
N GLU A 25 2.36 11.04 -2.34
CA GLU A 25 2.17 12.14 -3.30
C GLU A 25 2.49 11.77 -4.77
N VAL A 26 3.32 10.75 -5.01
CA VAL A 26 3.40 10.02 -6.29
C VAL A 26 3.53 8.49 -6.04
N PRO A 27 2.51 7.65 -6.34
CA PRO A 27 2.67 6.19 -6.36
C PRO A 27 3.66 5.77 -7.46
N LEU A 28 4.45 4.72 -7.21
CA LEU A 28 5.18 4.06 -8.31
C LEU A 28 4.19 3.22 -9.08
N LEU A 29 4.00 3.56 -10.35
CA LEU A 29 3.12 2.85 -11.28
C LEU A 29 3.96 1.99 -12.23
N ASP A 30 3.43 0.84 -12.65
CA ASP A 30 3.96 0.08 -13.77
C ASP A 30 3.61 0.75 -15.11
N ASP A 31 4.10 0.18 -16.22
CA ASP A 31 3.82 0.66 -17.57
C ASP A 31 2.32 0.61 -17.95
N GLU A 32 1.51 -0.13 -17.20
CA GLU A 32 0.05 -0.24 -17.34
C GLU A 32 -0.70 0.75 -16.42
N GLY A 33 0.03 1.57 -15.65
CA GLY A 33 -0.55 2.53 -14.71
C GLY A 33 -1.02 1.90 -13.38
N ARG A 34 -0.66 0.65 -13.10
CA ARG A 34 -1.03 -0.04 -11.86
C ARG A 34 -0.02 0.27 -10.76
N VAL A 35 -0.50 0.40 -9.54
CA VAL A 35 0.33 0.69 -8.38
C VAL A 35 1.25 -0.49 -8.06
N MET A 36 2.56 -0.27 -8.13
CA MET A 36 3.59 -1.25 -7.79
C MET A 36 4.11 -1.11 -6.37
N VAL A 37 4.18 0.12 -5.83
CA VAL A 37 4.73 0.38 -4.49
C VAL A 37 3.84 1.33 -3.73
N VAL A 38 3.59 1.00 -2.47
CA VAL A 38 2.75 1.78 -1.58
C VAL A 38 3.40 1.98 -0.22
N ARG A 39 2.98 3.04 0.49
CA ARG A 39 3.34 3.21 1.88
C ARG A 39 2.48 2.32 2.76
N CYS A 40 3.11 1.52 3.61
CA CYS A 40 2.42 0.63 4.53
C CYS A 40 1.50 1.45 5.49
N PRO A 41 0.19 1.12 5.58
CA PRO A 41 -0.77 1.81 6.45
C PRO A 41 -0.59 1.50 7.94
N ALA A 42 0.19 0.48 8.29
CA ALA A 42 0.34 0.09 9.69
C ALA A 42 0.93 1.25 10.48
N ALA A 43 0.27 1.61 11.59
CA ALA A 43 0.75 2.62 12.51
C ALA A 43 2.18 2.26 12.95
N GLY A 44 3.13 3.19 12.73
CA GLY A 44 4.53 3.00 13.08
C GLY A 44 5.38 2.21 12.08
N CYS A 45 4.82 1.73 10.96
CA CYS A 45 5.61 1.14 9.88
C CYS A 45 6.09 2.20 8.88
N GLY A 46 5.17 2.76 8.09
CA GLY A 46 5.48 3.81 7.12
C GLY A 46 6.48 3.42 6.02
N ALA A 47 6.87 2.14 5.92
CA ALA A 47 7.77 1.61 4.90
C ALA A 47 7.11 1.67 3.52
N LEU A 48 7.94 1.81 2.47
CA LEU A 48 7.51 1.57 1.09
C LEU A 48 7.57 0.08 0.84
N VAL A 49 6.48 -0.48 0.33
CA VAL A 49 6.28 -1.93 0.18
C VAL A 49 5.71 -2.20 -1.19
N ASP A 50 6.23 -3.24 -1.84
CA ASP A 50 5.72 -3.70 -3.12
C ASP A 50 4.30 -4.26 -2.99
N LEU A 51 3.48 -4.00 -4.00
CA LEU A 51 2.15 -4.58 -4.15
C LEU A 51 2.23 -5.72 -5.16
N ILE A 52 2.19 -6.96 -4.66
CA ILE A 52 2.30 -8.18 -5.47
C ILE A 52 0.93 -8.88 -5.43
N ASP A 53 0.32 -9.09 -6.59
CA ASP A 53 -1.01 -9.72 -6.72
C ASP A 53 -2.09 -9.06 -5.84
N GLY A 54 -2.05 -7.73 -5.73
CA GLY A 54 -2.99 -6.96 -4.89
C GLY A 54 -2.77 -7.15 -3.38
N ARG A 55 -1.59 -7.61 -2.95
CA ARG A 55 -1.21 -7.78 -1.54
C ARG A 55 0.07 -7.04 -1.24
N LEU A 56 0.19 -6.54 -0.02
CA LEU A 56 1.47 -6.01 0.45
C LEU A 56 2.48 -7.14 0.57
N ASP A 57 3.66 -6.98 -0.04
CA ASP A 57 4.74 -7.93 0.15
C ASP A 57 5.19 -8.01 1.61
N ARG A 58 5.90 -9.09 1.96
CA ARG A 58 6.41 -9.28 3.31
C ARG A 58 7.48 -8.24 3.61
N HIS A 59 7.27 -7.48 4.67
CA HIS A 59 8.21 -6.44 5.09
C HIS A 59 8.37 -6.41 6.60
N LEU A 60 9.51 -5.91 7.04
CA LEU A 60 9.87 -5.86 8.45
C LEU A 60 9.69 -4.43 8.98
N VAL A 61 9.18 -4.32 10.20
CA VAL A 61 9.18 -3.11 11.02
C VAL A 61 9.94 -3.42 12.31
N PHE A 62 10.99 -2.66 12.59
CA PHE A 62 11.90 -2.92 13.72
C PHE A 62 12.43 -4.37 13.81
N GLY A 63 12.67 -5.00 12.66
CA GLY A 63 13.17 -6.40 12.59
C GLY A 63 12.12 -7.47 12.81
N GLN A 64 10.84 -7.11 12.99
CA GLN A 64 9.72 -8.04 13.09
C GLN A 64 8.83 -7.92 11.86
N GLU A 65 8.19 -9.02 11.45
CA GLU A 65 7.23 -8.98 10.34
C GLU A 65 6.09 -8.02 10.67
N CYS A 66 5.80 -7.09 9.75
CA CYS A 66 4.69 -6.17 9.93
C CYS A 66 3.36 -6.92 9.81
N ASN A 67 2.39 -6.58 10.64
CA ASN A 67 1.05 -7.19 10.64
C ASN A 67 0.26 -7.00 9.33
N THR A 68 0.70 -6.07 8.47
CA THR A 68 0.14 -5.83 7.14
C THR A 68 0.79 -6.68 6.05
N SER A 69 1.84 -7.44 6.35
CA SER A 69 2.48 -8.34 5.40
C SER A 69 1.49 -9.36 4.86
N GLY A 70 1.41 -9.50 3.54
CA GLY A 70 0.49 -10.41 2.85
C GLY A 70 -0.99 -9.99 2.92
N VAL A 71 -1.31 -8.83 3.48
CA VAL A 71 -2.69 -8.33 3.57
C VAL A 71 -3.16 -7.83 2.20
N PRO A 72 -4.37 -8.22 1.76
CA PRO A 72 -4.93 -7.72 0.50
C PRO A 72 -5.26 -6.23 0.59
N VAL A 73 -4.96 -5.53 -0.50
CA VAL A 73 -5.22 -4.10 -0.67
C VAL A 73 -6.27 -3.92 -1.76
N MET A 74 -7.27 -3.09 -1.49
CA MET A 74 -8.20 -2.64 -2.53
C MET A 74 -7.79 -1.22 -2.94
N VAL A 75 -7.28 -1.11 -4.17
CA VAL A 75 -7.02 0.19 -4.80
C VAL A 75 -8.35 0.72 -5.31
N GLY A 76 -8.81 1.83 -4.72
CA GLY A 76 -9.95 2.59 -5.21
C GLY A 76 -9.42 3.75 -6.06
N GLU A 77 -10.10 4.05 -7.15
CA GLU A 77 -9.92 5.30 -7.86
C GLU A 77 -10.97 6.28 -7.31
N ASP A 78 -10.55 7.47 -6.90
CA ASP A 78 -11.44 8.62 -6.65
C ASP A 78 -11.48 9.50 -7.89
#